data_AF-A0A935XEV6-F1
#
_entry.id   AF-A0A935XEV6-F1
#
_cell.length_a   1.000
_cell.length_b   1.000
_cell.length_c   1.000
_cell.angle_alpha   90.00
_cell.angle_beta   90.00
_cell.angle_gamma   90.00
#
_symmetry.space_group_name_H-M   'P 1'
#
loop_
_entity.id
_entity.type
_entity.pdbx_description
1 polymer ?
#
loop_
_entity_poly.entity_id
_entity_poly.type
_entity_poly.pdbx_seq_one_letter_code
_entity_poly.pdbx_strand_id
1 'polypeptide(L)'
;MALAFFMGADWSALLGVFAGAATEEIVFRLWLTQASARLARRGGASSRRARLLAFASAAVTFALAHIAPRATTELRHELLPSARLIAIALLLSVLMIMVGLWAAMAVHAVVNVQALMHGPVPVLPGLGIAMIVAVGCLAVLDATRVRWRPAPLPAPNPQSWSGEEGVTCCSA
;
A
#
# COMPACT_ATOMS: atom_id res chain seq x y z
N MET A 1 11.52 29.00 -10.49
CA MET A 1 10.22 28.66 -9.85
C MET A 1 10.33 27.53 -8.83
N ALA A 2 10.97 26.37 -9.11
CA ALA A 2 11.07 25.27 -8.15
C ALA A 2 11.75 25.62 -6.80
N LEU A 3 12.76 26.50 -6.82
CA LEU A 3 13.47 26.94 -5.60
C LEU A 3 12.64 27.84 -4.67
N ALA A 4 11.76 28.67 -5.22
CA ALA A 4 10.85 29.52 -4.43
C ALA A 4 9.76 28.68 -3.73
N PHE A 5 9.38 27.55 -4.34
CA PHE A 5 8.42 26.60 -3.78
C PHE A 5 8.98 25.90 -2.53
N PHE A 6 10.28 25.62 -2.50
CA PHE A 6 10.93 24.95 -1.36
C PHE A 6 11.15 25.84 -0.13
N MET A 7 11.23 27.16 -0.29
CA MET A 7 11.48 28.09 0.83
C MET A 7 10.21 28.49 1.59
N GLY A 8 9.02 28.30 1.01
CA GLY A 8 7.73 28.58 1.66
C GLY A 8 6.89 27.33 1.99
N ALA A 9 7.40 26.13 1.69
CA ALA A 9 6.70 24.89 1.96
C ALA A 9 6.70 24.57 3.45
N ASP A 10 5.54 24.19 3.98
CA ASP A 10 5.46 23.58 5.31
C ASP A 10 6.06 22.17 5.25
N TRP A 11 7.35 22.10 5.55
CA TRP A 11 8.12 20.85 5.56
C TRP A 11 7.55 19.82 6.54
N SER A 12 6.88 20.26 7.60
CA SER A 12 6.25 19.34 8.56
C SER A 12 5.07 18.61 7.92
N ALA A 13 4.25 19.32 7.14
CA ALA A 13 3.14 18.73 6.39
C ALA A 13 3.65 17.75 5.31
N LEU A 14 4.71 18.12 4.57
CA LEU A 14 5.31 17.24 3.55
C LEU A 14 5.94 15.98 4.16
N LEU A 15 6.62 16.11 5.30
CA LEU A 15 7.15 14.96 6.04
C LEU A 15 6.03 14.05 6.55
N GLY A 16 4.93 14.64 7.05
CA GLY A 16 3.74 13.89 7.44
C GLY A 16 3.12 13.10 6.30
N VAL A 17 3.00 13.72 5.11
CA VAL A 17 2.50 13.03 3.90
C VAL A 17 3.41 11.88 3.50
N PHE A 18 4.73 12.08 3.52
CA PHE A 18 5.68 11.02 3.18
C PHE A 18 5.65 9.88 4.21
N ALA A 19 5.64 10.20 5.51
CA ALA A 19 5.56 9.21 6.58
C ALA A 19 4.25 8.41 6.53
N GLY A 20 3.13 9.08 6.24
CA GLY A 20 1.84 8.42 6.00
C GLY A 20 1.90 7.45 4.82
N ALA A 21 2.37 7.92 3.66
CA ALA A 21 2.53 7.08 2.47
C ALA A 21 3.46 5.87 2.73
N ALA A 22 4.59 6.09 3.41
CA ALA A 22 5.52 5.01 3.77
C ALA A 22 4.86 3.97 4.68
N THR A 23 4.12 4.43 5.69
CA THR A 23 3.38 3.56 6.62
C THR A 23 2.34 2.74 5.88
N GLU A 24 1.54 3.37 5.02
CA GLU A 24 0.50 2.69 4.24
C GLU A 24 1.10 1.65 3.28
N GLU A 25 2.19 1.97 2.58
CA GLU A 25 2.84 1.00 1.70
C GLU A 25 3.43 -0.19 2.47
N ILE A 26 4.04 0.03 3.64
CA ILE A 26 4.52 -1.06 4.50
C ILE A 26 3.35 -1.93 4.97
N VAL A 27 2.27 -1.33 5.46
CA VAL A 27 1.12 -2.06 6.00
C VAL A 27 0.42 -2.84 4.90
N PHE A 28 0.04 -2.19 3.80
CA PHE A 28 -0.80 -2.82 2.80
C PHE A 28 -0.01 -3.65 1.78
N ARG A 29 1.13 -3.15 1.29
CA ARG A 29 1.89 -3.82 0.20
C ARG A 29 2.93 -4.80 0.69
N LEU A 30 3.46 -4.62 1.88
CA LEU A 30 4.38 -5.58 2.46
C LEU A 30 3.65 -6.53 3.42
N TRP A 31 3.14 -6.02 4.53
CA TRP A 31 2.64 -6.86 5.61
C TRP A 31 1.34 -7.60 5.23
N LEU A 32 0.31 -6.88 4.82
CA LEU A 32 -1.01 -7.46 4.51
C LEU A 32 -0.91 -8.41 3.31
N THR A 33 -0.19 -8.02 2.25
CA THR A 33 0.03 -8.90 1.10
C THR A 33 0.75 -10.19 1.52
N GLN A 34 1.76 -10.14 2.39
CA GLN A 34 2.41 -11.35 2.90
C GLN A 34 1.50 -12.19 3.81
N ALA A 35 0.68 -11.55 4.65
CA ALA A 35 -0.26 -12.23 5.53
C ALA A 35 -1.34 -12.97 4.71
N SER A 36 -1.95 -12.29 3.75
CA SER A 36 -2.95 -12.86 2.84
C SER A 36 -2.39 -14.00 1.99
N ALA A 37 -1.15 -13.86 1.49
CA ALA A 37 -0.50 -14.94 0.73
C ALA A 37 -0.22 -16.17 1.61
N ARG A 38 0.15 -15.97 2.89
CA ARG A 38 0.33 -17.06 3.85
C ARG A 38 -1.00 -17.76 4.14
N LEU A 39 -2.06 -17.01 4.35
CA LEU A 39 -3.39 -17.55 4.62
C LEU A 39 -3.93 -18.34 3.43
N ALA A 40 -3.83 -17.79 2.21
CA ALA A 40 -4.26 -18.48 1.00
C ALA A 40 -3.51 -19.79 0.77
N ARG A 41 -2.18 -19.84 1.02
CA ARG A 41 -1.41 -21.08 0.95
C ARG A 41 -1.83 -22.12 2.00
N ARG A 42 -2.15 -21.69 3.22
CA ARG A 42 -2.70 -22.59 4.25
C ARG A 42 -4.04 -23.21 3.82
N GLY A 43 -4.85 -22.46 3.07
CA GLY A 43 -6.08 -22.97 2.44
C GLY A 43 -5.87 -23.80 1.17
N GLY A 44 -4.64 -24.24 0.87
CA GLY A 44 -4.36 -25.09 -0.29
C GLY A 44 -4.28 -24.35 -1.63
N ALA A 45 -4.28 -23.02 -1.65
CA ALA A 45 -4.11 -22.27 -2.88
C ALA A 45 -2.70 -22.48 -3.46
N SER A 46 -2.61 -22.65 -4.78
CA SER A 46 -1.33 -22.68 -5.48
C SER A 46 -0.55 -21.37 -5.23
N SER A 47 0.79 -21.41 -5.32
CA SER A 47 1.64 -20.22 -5.11
C SER A 47 1.28 -19.03 -6.01
N ARG A 48 0.69 -19.29 -7.18
CA ARG A 48 0.20 -18.28 -8.11
C ARG A 48 -1.12 -17.69 -7.64
N ARG A 49 -2.12 -18.53 -7.35
CA ARG A 49 -3.43 -18.10 -6.84
C ARG A 49 -3.31 -17.36 -5.51
N ALA A 50 -2.43 -17.82 -4.62
CA ALA A 50 -2.16 -17.16 -3.34
C ALA A 50 -1.60 -15.74 -3.50
N ARG A 51 -0.76 -15.50 -4.53
CA ARG A 51 -0.24 -14.16 -4.83
C ARG A 51 -1.31 -13.23 -5.38
N LEU A 52 -2.11 -13.70 -6.33
CA LEU A 52 -3.22 -12.91 -6.89
C LEU A 52 -4.24 -12.53 -5.82
N LEU A 53 -4.66 -13.50 -5.00
CA LEU A 53 -5.57 -13.24 -3.88
C LEU A 53 -4.97 -12.26 -2.87
N ALA A 54 -3.66 -12.34 -2.61
CA ALA A 54 -2.98 -11.41 -1.73
C ALA A 54 -3.01 -9.97 -2.25
N PHE A 55 -2.63 -9.74 -3.51
CA PHE A 55 -2.68 -8.40 -4.11
C PHE A 55 -4.10 -7.84 -4.20
N ALA A 56 -5.07 -8.67 -4.61
CA ALA A 56 -6.47 -8.28 -4.65
C ALA A 56 -6.99 -7.90 -3.26
N SER A 57 -6.70 -8.72 -2.25
CA SER A 57 -7.11 -8.42 -0.87
C SER A 57 -6.48 -7.13 -0.36
N ALA A 58 -5.18 -6.90 -0.57
CA ALA A 58 -4.52 -5.67 -0.15
C ALA A 58 -5.08 -4.42 -0.84
N ALA A 59 -5.38 -4.50 -2.15
CA ALA A 59 -5.98 -3.39 -2.88
C ALA A 59 -7.41 -3.07 -2.39
N VAL A 60 -8.22 -4.10 -2.15
CA VAL A 60 -9.58 -3.94 -1.61
C VAL A 60 -9.55 -3.38 -0.19
N THR A 61 -8.73 -3.94 0.70
CA THR A 61 -8.62 -3.44 2.08
C THR A 61 -8.11 -1.99 2.12
N PHE A 62 -7.14 -1.64 1.26
CA PHE A 62 -6.68 -0.25 1.14
C PHE A 62 -7.82 0.69 0.73
N ALA A 63 -8.58 0.33 -0.31
CA ALA A 63 -9.71 1.15 -0.75
C ALA A 63 -10.77 1.29 0.34
N LEU A 64 -11.13 0.19 1.02
CA LEU A 64 -12.08 0.21 2.12
C LEU A 64 -11.61 1.07 3.30
N ALA A 65 -10.33 1.01 3.67
CA ALA A 65 -9.77 1.83 4.74
C ALA A 65 -9.87 3.35 4.45
N HIS A 66 -9.92 3.74 3.18
CA HIS A 66 -10.06 5.13 2.75
C HIS A 66 -11.52 5.55 2.53
N ILE A 67 -12.43 4.59 2.34
CA ILE A 67 -13.87 4.83 2.21
C ILE A 67 -14.54 4.88 3.59
N ALA A 68 -14.17 3.99 4.51
CA ALA A 68 -14.80 3.85 5.82
C ALA A 68 -14.86 5.17 6.64
N PRO A 69 -13.80 6.01 6.67
CA PRO A 69 -13.85 7.29 7.37
C PRO A 69 -14.76 8.34 6.71
N ARG A 70 -15.10 8.16 5.42
CA ARG A 70 -15.96 9.08 4.64
C ARG A 70 -17.43 8.69 4.69
N ALA A 71 -17.73 7.45 5.05
CA ALA A 71 -19.09 6.93 5.14
C ALA A 71 -19.91 7.58 6.28
N THR A 72 -19.26 8.23 7.26
CA THR A 72 -19.94 8.85 8.40
C THR A 72 -20.48 10.25 8.12
N THR A 73 -20.07 10.90 7.02
CA THR A 73 -20.41 12.32 6.77
C THR A 73 -21.26 12.55 5.53
N GLU A 74 -21.07 11.83 4.42
CA GLU A 74 -21.93 11.96 3.22
C GLU A 74 -22.02 10.65 2.45
N LEU A 75 -23.07 9.87 2.73
CA LEU A 75 -23.36 8.60 2.08
C LEU A 75 -24.03 8.80 0.70
N ARG A 76 -23.66 9.85 -0.04
CA ARG A 76 -24.10 10.00 -1.43
C ARG A 76 -23.15 9.21 -2.32
N HIS A 77 -23.74 8.20 -2.95
CA HIS A 77 -23.19 7.29 -3.93
C HIS A 77 -22.22 7.90 -4.95
N GLU A 78 -20.94 8.00 -4.61
CA GLU A 78 -19.91 8.16 -5.62
C GLU A 78 -19.12 6.86 -5.77
N LEU A 79 -19.48 6.09 -6.79
CA LEU A 79 -18.71 4.93 -7.25
C LEU A 79 -17.32 5.37 -7.77
N LEU A 80 -17.19 6.63 -8.23
CA LEU A 80 -15.95 7.19 -8.80
C LEU A 80 -14.78 7.25 -7.80
N PRO A 81 -14.92 7.83 -6.59
CA PRO A 81 -13.89 7.81 -5.56
C PRO A 81 -13.43 6.40 -5.18
N SER A 82 -14.37 5.46 -5.09
CA SER A 82 -14.07 4.06 -4.75
C SER A 82 -13.26 3.38 -5.85
N ALA A 83 -13.69 3.52 -7.11
CA ALA A 83 -12.95 3.01 -8.26
C ALA A 83 -11.55 3.64 -8.39
N ARG A 84 -11.43 4.94 -8.10
CA ARG A 84 -10.14 5.64 -8.10
C ARG A 84 -9.19 5.07 -7.07
N LEU A 85 -9.65 4.85 -5.84
CA LEU A 85 -8.84 4.29 -4.75
C LEU A 85 -8.37 2.86 -5.08
N ILE A 86 -9.26 2.03 -5.65
CA ILE A 86 -8.89 0.68 -6.09
C ILE A 86 -7.81 0.73 -7.17
N ALA A 87 -7.93 1.61 -8.15
CA ALA A 87 -6.97 1.67 -9.23
C ALA A 87 -5.61 2.26 -8.80
N ILE A 88 -5.60 3.28 -7.93
CA ILE A 88 -4.37 3.73 -7.26
C ILE A 88 -3.74 2.55 -6.52
N ALA A 89 -4.56 1.78 -5.80
CA ALA A 89 -4.07 0.66 -5.05
C ALA A 89 -3.43 -0.43 -5.94
N LEU A 90 -4.04 -0.74 -7.07
CA LEU A 90 -3.50 -1.66 -8.06
C LEU A 90 -2.21 -1.13 -8.68
N LEU A 91 -2.16 0.15 -9.05
CA LEU A 91 -0.96 0.79 -9.60
C LEU A 91 0.23 0.67 -8.64
N LEU A 92 0.04 1.01 -7.37
CA LEU A 92 1.07 0.91 -6.34
C LEU A 92 1.50 -0.54 -6.11
N SER A 93 0.57 -1.49 -6.20
CA SER A 93 0.91 -2.92 -6.12
C SER A 93 1.81 -3.36 -7.27
N VAL A 94 1.55 -2.89 -8.48
CA VAL A 94 2.35 -3.21 -9.67
C VAL A 94 3.71 -2.57 -9.58
N LEU A 95 3.77 -1.31 -9.14
CA LEU A 95 5.02 -0.61 -8.96
C LEU A 95 5.90 -1.29 -7.89
N MET A 96 5.29 -1.75 -6.79
CA MET A 96 5.94 -2.56 -5.78
C MET A 96 6.53 -3.86 -6.36
N ILE A 97 5.85 -4.52 -7.29
CA ILE A 97 6.34 -5.78 -7.88
C ILE A 97 7.45 -5.53 -8.90
N MET A 98 7.28 -4.52 -9.76
CA MET A 98 8.16 -4.28 -10.91
C MET A 98 9.44 -3.53 -10.52
N VAL A 99 9.34 -2.60 -9.56
CA VAL A 99 10.42 -1.67 -9.22
C VAL A 99 10.80 -1.78 -7.75
N GLY A 100 9.83 -2.03 -6.87
CA GLY A 100 10.05 -2.22 -5.44
C GLY A 100 9.35 -1.20 -4.55
N LEU A 101 9.50 -1.39 -3.24
CA LEU A 101 8.73 -0.67 -2.22
C LEU A 101 9.00 0.83 -2.22
N TRP A 102 10.25 1.23 -2.40
CA TRP A 102 10.64 2.64 -2.43
C TRP A 102 9.97 3.42 -3.56
N ALA A 103 9.82 2.81 -4.73
CA ALA A 103 9.13 3.43 -5.86
C ALA A 103 7.63 3.59 -5.58
N ALA A 104 7.00 2.56 -4.99
CA ALA A 104 5.61 2.64 -4.56
C ALA A 104 5.39 3.76 -3.54
N MET A 105 6.25 3.86 -2.53
CA MET A 105 6.21 4.92 -1.52
C MET A 105 6.35 6.31 -2.13
N ALA A 106 7.33 6.50 -3.03
CA ALA A 106 7.58 7.78 -3.66
C ALA A 106 6.37 8.23 -4.51
N VAL A 107 5.83 7.33 -5.34
CA VAL A 107 4.65 7.65 -6.17
C VAL A 107 3.42 7.91 -5.30
N HIS A 108 3.21 7.14 -4.24
CA HIS A 108 2.11 7.36 -3.32
C HIS A 108 2.23 8.73 -2.62
N ALA A 109 3.42 9.08 -2.13
CA ALA A 109 3.66 10.38 -1.53
C ALA A 109 3.37 11.52 -2.52
N VAL A 110 3.79 11.40 -3.79
CA VAL A 110 3.49 12.39 -4.83
C VAL A 110 1.99 12.52 -5.08
N VAL A 111 1.26 11.39 -5.16
CA VAL A 111 -0.21 11.40 -5.32
C VAL A 111 -0.88 12.13 -4.15
N ASN A 112 -0.41 11.90 -2.92
CA ASN A 112 -0.95 12.54 -1.73
C ASN A 112 -0.62 14.04 -1.67
N VAL A 113 0.60 14.43 -2.03
CA VAL A 113 0.98 15.86 -2.15
C VAL A 113 0.12 16.54 -3.21
N GLN A 114 -0.09 15.91 -4.37
CA GLN A 114 -0.92 16.48 -5.42
C GLN A 114 -2.38 16.63 -4.97
N ALA A 115 -2.91 15.63 -4.25
CA ALA A 115 -4.25 15.69 -3.67
C ALA A 115 -4.39 16.80 -2.61
N LEU A 116 -3.35 17.04 -1.80
CA LEU A 116 -3.31 18.10 -0.80
C LEU A 116 -3.29 19.49 -1.45
N MET A 117 -2.51 19.66 -2.52
CA MET A 117 -2.28 20.96 -3.17
C MET A 117 -3.40 21.36 -4.15
N HIS A 118 -4.03 20.39 -4.81
CA HIS A 118 -4.96 20.66 -5.92
C HIS A 118 -6.32 19.98 -5.76
N GLY A 119 -6.57 19.32 -4.63
CA GLY A 119 -7.76 18.51 -4.43
C GLY A 119 -7.72 17.19 -5.21
N PRO A 120 -8.83 16.43 -5.21
CA PRO A 120 -8.88 15.10 -5.82
C PRO A 120 -8.59 15.17 -7.33
N VAL A 121 -7.43 14.65 -7.75
CA VAL A 121 -7.05 14.58 -9.18
C VAL A 121 -8.08 13.77 -9.98
N PRO A 122 -8.55 14.24 -11.15
CA PRO A 122 -9.32 13.46 -12.09
C PRO A 122 -8.36 12.49 -12.79
N VAL A 123 -8.14 11.32 -12.20
CA VAL A 123 -7.19 10.32 -12.74
C VAL A 123 -7.80 9.57 -13.95
N LEU A 124 -9.04 9.85 -14.37
CA LEU A 124 -9.86 9.01 -15.27
C LEU A 124 -9.14 8.43 -16.51
N PRO A 125 -8.41 9.19 -17.36
CA PRO A 125 -7.67 8.59 -18.48
C PRO A 125 -6.44 7.78 -18.04
N GLY A 126 -5.70 8.30 -17.05
CA GLY A 126 -4.55 7.62 -16.47
C GLY A 126 -4.93 6.37 -15.67
N LEU A 127 -6.17 6.30 -15.18
CA LEU A 127 -6.72 5.18 -14.40
C LEU A 127 -6.93 3.96 -15.28
N GLY A 128 -7.46 4.16 -16.50
CA GLY A 128 -7.63 3.11 -17.49
C GLY A 128 -6.27 2.56 -17.95
N ILE A 129 -5.30 3.45 -18.21
CA ILE A 129 -3.93 3.06 -18.56
C ILE A 129 -3.25 2.35 -17.39
N ALA A 130 -3.37 2.86 -16.17
CA ALA A 130 -2.82 2.23 -14.97
C ALA A 130 -3.45 0.86 -14.71
N MET A 131 -4.76 0.70 -14.94
CA MET A 131 -5.44 -0.61 -14.88
C MET A 131 -4.95 -1.56 -15.97
N ILE A 132 -4.83 -1.11 -17.22
CA ILE A 132 -4.34 -1.94 -18.33
C ILE A 132 -2.90 -2.38 -18.07
N VAL A 133 -2.04 -1.46 -17.61
CA VAL A 133 -0.67 -1.76 -17.20
C VAL A 133 -0.67 -2.70 -16.00
N ALA A 134 -1.56 -2.51 -15.02
CA ALA A 134 -1.64 -3.36 -13.85
C ALA A 134 -2.08 -4.79 -14.20
N VAL A 135 -3.14 -4.93 -14.99
CA VAL A 135 -3.65 -6.21 -15.49
C VAL A 135 -2.62 -6.87 -16.39
N GLY A 136 -1.97 -6.10 -17.28
CA GLY A 136 -0.89 -6.56 -18.14
C GLY A 136 0.32 -7.04 -17.34
N CYS A 137 0.77 -6.29 -16.33
CA CYS A 137 1.84 -6.70 -15.43
C CYS A 137 1.45 -7.92 -14.61
N LEU A 138 0.22 -8.02 -14.09
CA LEU A 138 -0.28 -9.21 -13.40
C LEU A 138 -0.33 -10.42 -14.34
N ALA A 139 -0.74 -10.25 -15.59
CA ALA A 139 -0.74 -11.29 -16.62
C ALA A 139 0.69 -11.68 -17.04
N VAL A 140 1.63 -10.74 -17.10
CA VAL A 140 3.04 -11.01 -17.35
C VAL A 140 3.66 -11.73 -16.16
N LEU A 141 3.37 -11.34 -14.93
CA LEU A 141 3.79 -12.05 -13.71
C LEU A 141 3.18 -13.45 -13.64
N ASP A 142 1.95 -13.60 -14.14
CA ASP A 142 1.30 -14.89 -14.35
C ASP A 142 2.08 -15.73 -15.37
N ALA A 143 2.45 -15.17 -16.52
CA ALA A 143 3.12 -15.87 -17.61
C ALA A 143 4.61 -16.18 -17.37
N THR A 144 5.37 -15.26 -16.76
CA THR A 144 6.85 -15.25 -16.77
C THR A 144 7.52 -16.04 -15.64
N ARG A 145 6.77 -16.68 -14.74
CA ARG A 145 7.30 -17.41 -13.56
C ARG A 145 8.25 -16.57 -12.68
N VAL A 146 8.23 -15.24 -12.75
CA VAL A 146 9.07 -14.38 -11.91
C VAL A 146 8.80 -14.73 -10.44
N ARG A 147 9.83 -15.25 -9.76
CA ARG A 147 9.79 -15.55 -8.34
C ARG A 147 9.94 -14.24 -7.60
N TRP A 148 8.81 -13.56 -7.39
CA TRP A 148 8.73 -12.52 -6.38
C TRP A 148 9.11 -13.13 -5.03
N ARG A 149 10.29 -12.75 -4.53
CA ARG A 149 10.67 -12.93 -3.13
C ARG A 149 10.63 -11.54 -2.51
N PRO A 150 9.69 -11.24 -1.62
CA PRO A 150 9.82 -10.02 -0.84
C PRO A 150 11.12 -10.14 -0.04
N ALA A 151 11.81 -9.01 0.14
CA ALA A 151 12.87 -8.95 1.13
C ALA A 151 12.28 -9.45 2.47
N PRO A 152 12.94 -10.40 3.15
CA PRO A 152 12.50 -10.81 4.47
C PRO A 152 12.45 -9.56 5.35
N LEU A 153 11.31 -9.35 6.01
CA LEU A 153 11.25 -8.37 7.08
C LEU A 153 12.35 -8.74 8.09
N PRO A 154 13.11 -7.77 8.63
CA PRO A 154 13.97 -8.05 9.76
C PRO A 154 13.09 -8.70 10.83
N ALA A 155 13.53 -9.86 11.33
CA ALA A 155 12.83 -10.51 12.43
C ALA A 155 12.70 -9.49 13.58
N PRO A 156 11.53 -9.36 14.22
CA PRO A 156 11.42 -8.53 15.40
C PRO A 156 12.50 -9.01 16.38
N ASN A 157 13.41 -8.11 16.73
CA ASN A 157 14.47 -8.44 17.68
C ASN A 157 13.78 -8.69 19.03
N PRO A 158 13.79 -9.92 19.57
CA PRO A 158 13.17 -10.20 20.87
C PRO A 158 13.83 -9.40 22.01
N GLN A 159 15.03 -8.85 21.78
CA GLN A 159 15.73 -7.99 22.74
C GLN A 159 15.29 -6.52 22.70
N SER A 160 14.49 -6.08 21.72
CA SER A 160 14.01 -4.67 21.69
C SER A 160 12.72 -4.45 22.47
N TRP A 161 12.19 -5.47 23.14
CA TRP A 161 11.00 -5.44 24.00
C TRP A 161 11.30 -5.80 25.46
N SER A 162 12.58 -5.86 25.87
CA SER A 162 12.92 -5.89 27.30
C SER A 162 12.93 -4.47 27.85
N GLY A 163 11.74 -3.87 27.92
CA GLY A 163 11.47 -2.92 28.98
C GLY A 163 11.53 -3.71 30.28
N GLU A 164 12.56 -3.47 31.08
CA GLU A 164 12.66 -3.91 32.46
C GLU A 164 11.44 -3.40 33.23
N GLU A 165 10.41 -4.23 33.39
CA GLU A 165 9.57 -4.18 34.57
C GLU A 165 9.55 -5.59 35.16
N GLY A 166 10.33 -5.75 36.22
CA GLY A 166 10.52 -7.00 36.93
C GLY A 166 9.21 -7.52 37.50
N VAL A 167 8.85 -8.73 37.12
CA VAL A 167 8.00 -9.60 37.93
C VAL A 167 8.70 -10.96 38.02
N THR A 168 9.66 -11.04 38.94
CA THR A 168 9.99 -12.31 39.57
C THR A 168 8.84 -12.66 40.51
N CYS A 169 8.05 -13.67 40.17
CA CYS A 169 7.36 -14.46 41.19
C CYS A 169 7.45 -15.93 40.86
N CYS A 170 8.01 -16.64 41.84
CA CYS A 170 8.48 -18.00 41.89
C CYS A 170 7.45 -19.06 41.52
N SER A 171 7.99 -20.14 40.96
CA SER A 171 7.44 -21.48 40.98
C SER A 171 7.31 -22.00 42.42
N ALA A 172 6.17 -22.61 42.71
CA ALA A 172 6.03 -23.82 43.54
C ALA A 172 4.79 -24.57 43.02
#